data_AF-K7ADS2-F1
#
_entry.id   AF-K7ADS2-F1
#
_cell.length_a   1.000
_cell.length_b   1.000
_cell.length_c   1.000
_cell.angle_alpha   90.00
_cell.angle_beta   90.00
_cell.angle_gamma   90.00
#
_symmetry.space_group_name_H-M   'P 1'
#
loop_
_entity.id
_entity.type
_entity.pdbx_description
1 polymer ?
#
loop_
_entity_poly.entity_id
_entity_poly.type
_entity_poly.pdbx_seq_one_letter_code
_entity_poly.pdbx_strand_id
1 'polypeptide(L)' 'MISTSSAAPEIKECYRLGASGYISKPLQFDNFSKKMKEFNYYWVITSELPAE' A
#
# COMPACT_ATOMS: atom_id res chain seq x y z
N MET A 1 -1.50 -4.05 -1.38
CA MET A 1 -2.49 -4.65 -0.46
C MET A 1 -2.71 -3.73 0.74
N ILE A 2 -3.97 -3.52 1.15
CA ILE A 2 -4.29 -2.79 2.39
C ILE A 2 -4.84 -3.79 3.41
N SER A 3 -4.24 -3.86 4.60
CA SER A 3 -4.62 -4.84 5.64
C SER A 3 -4.58 -4.20 7.03
N THR A 4 -5.42 -4.66 7.95
CA THR A 4 -5.40 -4.21 9.35
C THR A 4 -4.25 -4.82 10.15
N SER A 5 -3.64 -5.89 9.64
CA SER A 5 -2.45 -6.50 10.23
C SER A 5 -1.19 -5.73 9.84
N SER A 6 -0.21 -5.72 10.75
CA SER A 6 1.14 -5.22 10.52
C SER A 6 2.19 -6.27 10.89
N ALA A 7 1.80 -7.54 10.92
CA ALA A 7 2.69 -8.64 11.30
C ALA A 7 3.75 -8.88 10.22
N ALA A 8 5.03 -8.90 10.63
CA ALA A 8 6.15 -9.09 9.71
C ALA A 8 6.08 -10.37 8.85
N PRO A 9 5.60 -11.54 9.36
CA PRO A 9 5.44 -12.73 8.53
C PRO A 9 4.44 -12.54 7.38
N GLU A 10 3.31 -11.88 7.64
CA GLU A 10 2.28 -11.65 6.63
C GLU A 10 2.75 -10.67 5.55
N ILE A 11 3.47 -9.61 5.95
CA ILE A 11 4.06 -8.66 5.01
C ILE A 11 5.01 -9.40 4.07
N LYS A 12 5.92 -10.23 4.62
CA LYS A 12 6.86 -11.03 3.82
C LYS A 12 6.14 -11.95 2.84
N GLU A 13 5.10 -12.63 3.30
CA GLU A 13 4.33 -13.53 2.44
C GLU A 13 3.65 -12.79 1.29
N CYS A 14 3.08 -11.61 1.54
CA CYS A 14 2.46 -10.79 0.49
C CYS A 14 3.48 -10.38 -0.58
N TYR A 15 4.69 -9.96 -0.16
CA TYR A 15 5.76 -9.64 -1.10
C TYR A 15 6.26 -10.88 -1.86
N ARG A 16 6.35 -12.04 -1.18
CA ARG A 16 6.69 -13.31 -1.83
C ARG A 16 5.69 -13.69 -2.92
N LEU A 17 4.42 -13.35 -2.75
CA LEU A 17 3.34 -13.58 -3.71
C LEU A 17 3.25 -12.49 -4.82
N GLY A 18 4.17 -11.53 -4.86
CA GLY A 18 4.26 -10.54 -5.93
C GLY A 18 3.53 -9.23 -5.66
N ALA A 19 3.16 -8.92 -4.42
CA ALA A 19 2.63 -7.61 -4.09
C ALA A 19 3.67 -6.51 -4.34
N SER A 20 3.32 -5.48 -5.12
CA SER A 20 4.18 -4.31 -5.36
C SER A 20 4.31 -3.40 -4.12
N GLY A 21 3.43 -3.56 -3.14
CA GLY A 21 3.43 -2.77 -1.91
C GLY A 21 2.41 -3.24 -0.87
N TYR A 22 2.73 -2.98 0.41
CA TYR A 22 1.87 -3.30 1.55
C TYR A 22 1.58 -2.05 2.39
N ILE A 23 0.31 -1.80 2.68
CA ILE A 23 -0.13 -0.68 3.51
C ILE A 23 -0.93 -1.24 4.68
N SER A 24 -0.41 -1.04 5.90
CA SER A 24 -1.21 -1.32 7.09
C SER A 24 -2.23 -0.20 7.31
N LYS A 25 -3.50 -0.58 7.52
CA LYS A 25 -4.64 0.31 7.73
C LYS A 25 -4.41 1.08 9.05
N PRO A 26 -4.25 2.41 8.99
CA PRO A 26 -4.13 3.21 10.19
C PRO A 26 -5.43 3.17 11.00
N LEU A 27 -5.30 3.16 12.32
CA LEU A 27 -6.43 3.18 13.25
C LEU A 27 -7.18 4.53 13.20
N GLN A 28 -6.47 5.62 12.94
CA GLN A 28 -7.04 6.97 12.87
C GLN A 28 -7.37 7.34 11.42
N PHE A 29 -8.56 7.89 11.22
CA PHE A 29 -9.08 8.26 9.89
C PHE A 29 -8.22 9.31 9.19
N ASP A 30 -7.70 10.30 9.91
CA ASP A 30 -6.86 11.35 9.32
C ASP A 30 -5.55 10.78 8.76
N ASN A 31 -4.94 9.86 9.50
CA ASN A 31 -3.72 9.15 9.07
C ASN A 31 -4.00 8.24 7.87
N PHE A 32 -5.16 7.58 7.84
CA PHE A 32 -5.59 6.81 6.68
C PHE A 32 -5.76 7.71 5.46
N SER A 33 -6.48 8.82 5.59
CA SER A 33 -6.73 9.78 4.51
C SER A 33 -5.43 10.34 3.95
N LYS A 34 -4.46 10.68 4.81
CA LYS A 34 -3.13 11.14 4.38
C LYS A 34 -2.37 10.07 3.62
N LYS A 35 -2.27 8.84 4.16
CA LYS A 35 -1.60 7.73 3.47
C LYS A 35 -2.23 7.37 2.15
N MET A 36 -3.56 7.43 2.04
CA MET A 36 -4.26 7.16 0.79
C MET A 36 -3.99 8.24 -0.27
N LYS A 37 -3.86 9.51 0.13
CA LYS A 37 -3.42 10.58 -0.78
C LYS A 37 -2.00 10.33 -1.28
N GLU A 38 -1.06 10.04 -0.40
CA GLU A 38 0.33 9.73 -0.76
C GLU A 38 0.43 8.52 -1.70
N PHE A 39 -0.32 7.46 -1.41
CA PHE A 39 -0.42 6.29 -2.29
C PHE A 39 -0.96 6.66 -3.67
N ASN A 40 -2.02 7.47 -3.74
CA ASN A 40 -2.59 7.92 -5.01
C ASN A 40 -1.59 8.75 -5.81
N TYR A 41 -0.87 9.68 -5.16
CA TYR A 41 0.19 10.44 -5.82
C TYR A 41 1.25 9.53 -6.44
N TYR A 42 1.74 8.55 -5.67
CA TYR A 42 2.74 7.63 -6.18
C TYR A 42 2.22 6.82 -7.38
N TRP A 43 1.05 6.18 -7.26
CA TRP A 43 0.59 5.24 -8.29
C TRP A 43 0.03 5.90 -9.55
N VAL A 44 -0.63 7.05 -9.42
CA VAL A 44 -1.35 7.68 -10.54
C VAL A 44 -0.52 8.76 -11.20
N ILE A 45 0.27 9.50 -10.41
CA ILE A 45 0.95 10.71 -10.89
C ILE A 45 2.44 10.45 -11.11
N THR A 46 3.08 9.65 -10.25
CA THR A 46 4.54 9.42 -10.33
C THR A 46 4.91 8.14 -11.09
N SER A 47 4.17 7.05 -10.89
CA SER A 47 4.51 5.77 -11.49
C SER A 47 4.17 5.76 -12.98
N GLU A 48 5.12 5.33 -13.80
CA GLU A 48 4.84 4.92 -15.15
C GLU A 48 4.19 3.54 -15.11
N LEU A 49 2.92 3.47 -15.50
CA LEU A 49 2.19 2.21 -15.57
C LEU A 49 2.49 1.54 -16.91
N PRO A 50 2.58 0.20 -16.96
CA PRO A 50 2.72 -0.51 -18.23
C PRO A 50 1.55 -0.14 -19.13
N ALA A 51 1.86 0.49 -20.27
CA ALA A 51 0.93 0.63 -21.37
C ALA A 51 0.87 -0.73 -22.09
N GLU A 52 -0.34 -1.18 -22.41
CA GLU A 52 -0.51 -2.35 -23.28
C GLU A 52 0.02 -2.07 -24.69
#